data_AF-A0AAN8RDT6-F1
#
_entry.id   AF-A0AAN8RDT6-F1
#
_cell.length_a   1.000
_cell.length_b   1.000
_cell.length_c   1.000
_cell.angle_alpha   90.00
_cell.angle_beta   90.00
_cell.angle_gamma   90.00
#
_symmetry.space_group_name_H-M   'P 1'
#
loop_
_entity.id
_entity.type
_entity.pdbx_description
1 polymer ?
#
loop_
_entity_poly.entity_id
_entity_poly.type
_entity_poly.pdbx_seq_one_letter_code
_entity_poly.pdbx_strand_id
1 'polypeptide(L)'
;MVGDAPTFQVHRARIRSQEFRQIIQDFEILGNQYGPPADHLTEAGRSRYISAAFNHIVSWFHLMIYNRPENFLESDSPKKNGLRNYFKCFGGCTILVLDIRLNLGIGKDRLNYIAQLIAELEACNLNNEKQGFSVPIVGILCDGSSFEYFSYDGYSKSFSRGLLVAKSTPGSTAIARVTLPPITQATGVEYIRALRPLCESFYFLLLKGFLAGLEAYIRRARDYGAGDGTRNYGNESEWELALAKAVFARNKSVEAGETAIEGNVQKAEKLADEARMLLEERYVERKRFQTKSSRRDTGN
;
A
#
# COMPACT_ATOMS: atom_id res chain seq x y z
N MET A 1 -26.75 -7.33 -0.56
CA MET A 1 -26.11 -7.13 -1.87
C MET A 1 -24.64 -7.55 -1.78
N VAL A 2 -24.39 -8.85 -1.94
CA VAL A 2 -23.06 -9.46 -2.03
C VAL A 2 -23.13 -10.27 -3.32
N GLY A 3 -22.68 -9.72 -4.46
CA GLY A 3 -22.89 -10.43 -5.74
C GLY A 3 -22.26 -9.83 -7.00
N ASP A 4 -22.09 -8.51 -7.12
CA ASP A 4 -21.87 -7.94 -8.47
C ASP A 4 -20.40 -7.72 -8.88
N ALA A 5 -19.42 -7.85 -7.98
CA ALA A 5 -18.01 -7.66 -8.30
C ALA A 5 -17.13 -8.80 -7.75
N PRO A 6 -16.13 -9.29 -8.52
CA PRO A 6 -15.09 -10.18 -8.00
C PRO A 6 -14.47 -9.64 -6.71
N THR A 7 -14.02 -10.53 -5.85
CA THR A 7 -13.42 -10.13 -4.57
C THR A 7 -11.98 -10.61 -4.45
N PHE A 8 -11.17 -9.86 -3.72
CA PHE A 8 -9.83 -10.29 -3.32
C PHE A 8 -9.67 -10.16 -1.81
N GLN A 9 -8.80 -11.00 -1.23
CA GLN A 9 -8.53 -10.98 0.21
C GLN A 9 -7.51 -9.89 0.54
N VAL A 10 -7.86 -9.07 1.53
CA VAL A 10 -6.96 -8.16 2.24
C VAL A 10 -6.66 -8.82 3.57
N HIS A 11 -5.39 -8.97 3.92
CA HIS A 11 -4.98 -9.60 5.17
C HIS A 11 -4.43 -8.57 6.13
N ARG A 12 -4.38 -8.94 7.41
CA ARG A 12 -3.65 -8.19 8.43
C ARG A 12 -2.18 -8.62 8.41
N ALA A 13 -1.35 -7.92 7.66
CA ALA A 13 0.10 -8.10 7.75
C ALA A 13 0.59 -7.46 9.06
N ARG A 14 1.00 -8.28 10.03
CA ARG A 14 1.37 -7.83 11.36
C ARG A 14 2.51 -6.82 11.31
N ILE A 15 2.27 -5.68 11.95
CA ILE A 15 3.29 -4.69 12.30
C ILE A 15 3.73 -4.96 13.73
N ARG A 16 5.04 -4.95 13.96
CA ARG A 16 5.63 -5.15 15.29
C ARG A 16 5.06 -4.17 16.29
N SER A 17 4.87 -4.62 17.53
CA SER A 17 4.22 -3.79 18.55
C SER A 17 4.98 -2.49 18.82
N GLN A 18 6.31 -2.49 18.75
CA GLN A 18 7.12 -1.29 18.88
C GLN A 18 6.89 -0.30 17.73
N GLU A 19 6.90 -0.76 16.48
CA GLU A 19 6.68 0.09 15.30
C GLU A 19 5.24 0.62 15.25
N PHE A 20 4.26 -0.20 15.65
CA PHE A 20 2.88 0.26 15.73
C PHE A 20 2.68 1.35 16.78
N ARG A 21 3.43 1.31 17.90
CA ARG A 21 3.41 2.41 18.88
C ARG A 21 3.91 3.73 18.29
N GLN A 22 4.89 3.69 17.40
CA GLN A 22 5.35 4.89 16.68
C GLN A 22 4.27 5.43 15.77
N ILE A 23 3.55 4.56 15.06
CA ILE A 23 2.39 4.95 14.25
C ILE A 23 1.30 5.60 15.10
N ILE A 24 1.00 5.07 16.29
CA ILE A 24 0.05 5.70 17.22
C ILE A 24 0.53 7.10 17.62
N GLN A 25 1.81 7.25 17.95
CA GLN A 25 2.39 8.55 18.29
C GLN A 25 2.27 9.55 17.14
N ASP A 26 2.45 9.12 15.89
CA ASP A 26 2.20 9.97 14.72
C ASP A 26 0.74 10.44 14.65
N PHE A 27 -0.22 9.54 14.90
CA PHE A 27 -1.63 9.93 14.96
C PHE A 27 -1.91 10.95 16.08
N GLU A 28 -1.30 10.78 17.25
CA GLU A 28 -1.41 11.73 18.36
C GLU A 28 -0.80 13.09 17.99
N ILE A 29 0.41 13.10 17.41
CA ILE A 29 1.10 14.32 16.99
C ILE A 29 0.27 15.06 15.94
N LEU A 30 -0.16 14.36 14.88
CA LEU A 30 -0.93 14.97 13.80
C LEU A 30 -2.34 15.37 14.26
N GLY A 31 -2.96 14.61 15.15
CA GLY A 31 -4.23 14.97 15.77
C GLY A 31 -4.13 16.23 16.63
N ASN A 32 -3.07 16.36 17.43
CA ASN A 32 -2.81 17.56 18.23
C ASN A 32 -2.44 18.77 17.36
N GLN A 33 -1.76 18.55 16.23
CA GLN A 33 -1.31 19.62 15.34
C GLN A 33 -2.43 20.14 14.41
N TYR A 34 -3.24 19.23 13.85
CA TYR A 34 -4.19 19.57 12.79
C TYR A 34 -5.66 19.36 13.19
N GLY A 35 -5.93 18.64 14.28
CA GLY A 35 -7.26 18.18 14.65
C GLY A 35 -7.65 16.83 14.03
N PRO A 36 -8.79 16.26 14.44
CA PRO A 36 -9.31 15.00 13.91
C PRO A 36 -9.83 15.12 12.46
N PRO A 37 -10.01 13.99 11.74
CA PRO A 37 -10.49 13.98 10.36
C PRO A 37 -11.77 14.77 10.09
N ALA A 38 -12.69 14.77 11.06
CA ALA A 38 -14.00 15.42 10.97
C ALA A 38 -13.92 16.96 10.94
N ASP A 39 -12.84 17.54 11.48
CA ASP A 39 -12.67 18.99 11.59
C ASP A 39 -12.07 19.61 10.31
N HIS A 40 -11.57 18.78 9.40
CA HIS A 40 -10.98 19.26 8.15
C HIS A 40 -12.04 19.54 7.08
N LEU A 41 -12.03 20.77 6.58
CA LEU A 41 -12.88 21.24 5.47
C LEU A 41 -12.31 20.89 4.08
N THR A 42 -11.11 20.32 4.01
CA THR A 42 -10.46 19.94 2.74
C THR A 42 -9.92 18.53 2.81
N GLU A 43 -10.00 17.80 1.69
CA GLU A 43 -9.40 16.47 1.53
C GLU A 43 -7.88 16.52 1.77
N ALA A 44 -7.24 17.65 1.43
CA ALA A 44 -5.83 17.90 1.72
C ALA A 44 -5.51 17.93 3.21
N GLY A 45 -6.33 18.61 4.01
CA GLY A 45 -6.21 18.58 5.48
C GLY A 45 -6.34 17.16 6.01
N ARG A 46 -7.36 16.43 5.54
CA ARG A 46 -7.62 15.06 5.96
C ARG A 46 -6.51 14.08 5.60
N SER A 47 -5.92 14.21 4.42
CA SER A 47 -4.79 13.37 4.02
C SER A 47 -3.57 13.56 4.91
N ARG A 48 -3.35 14.76 5.47
CA ARG A 48 -2.22 14.97 6.38
C ARG A 48 -2.40 14.11 7.63
N TYR A 49 -3.57 14.14 8.25
CA TYR A 49 -3.87 13.28 9.40
C TYR A 49 -3.74 11.78 9.04
N ILE A 50 -4.34 11.36 7.92
CA ILE A 50 -4.31 9.94 7.49
C ILE A 50 -2.93 9.46 7.10
N SER A 51 -1.98 10.37 6.81
CA SER A 51 -0.61 9.99 6.49
C SER A 51 0.09 9.23 7.61
N ALA A 52 -0.28 9.45 8.88
CA ALA A 52 0.21 8.64 10.00
C ALA A 52 0.01 7.12 9.78
N ALA A 53 -1.07 6.72 9.09
CA ALA A 53 -1.35 5.31 8.82
C ALA A 53 -0.28 4.62 7.97
N PHE A 54 0.48 5.37 7.17
CA PHE A 54 1.38 4.81 6.17
C PHE A 54 2.79 5.41 6.15
N ASN A 55 3.07 6.55 6.79
CA ASN A 55 4.38 7.22 6.72
C ASN A 55 5.54 6.30 7.11
N HIS A 56 5.49 5.73 8.32
CA HIS A 56 6.48 4.77 8.79
C HIS A 56 6.50 3.49 7.93
N ILE A 57 5.33 2.99 7.54
CA ILE A 57 5.23 1.75 6.78
C ILE A 57 5.93 1.89 5.42
N VAL A 58 5.68 3.01 4.74
CA VAL A 58 6.29 3.33 3.44
C VAL A 58 7.80 3.53 3.60
N SER A 59 8.27 4.12 4.70
CA SER A 59 9.70 4.32 4.91
C SER A 59 10.48 3.00 5.02
N TRP A 60 9.86 1.91 5.47
CA TRP A 60 10.48 0.57 5.47
C TRP A 60 10.80 0.06 4.06
N PHE A 61 10.17 0.65 3.04
CA PHE A 61 10.44 0.37 1.64
C PHE A 61 11.66 1.15 1.09
N HIS A 62 12.33 2.01 1.89
CA HIS A 62 13.57 2.72 1.53
C HIS A 62 13.57 3.30 0.11
N LEU A 63 12.53 4.07 -0.23
CA LEU A 63 12.34 4.69 -1.55
C LEU A 63 12.09 3.70 -2.71
N MET A 64 12.02 2.40 -2.46
CA MET A 64 11.53 1.44 -3.45
C MET A 64 10.05 1.64 -3.70
N ILE A 65 9.31 1.89 -2.62
CA ILE A 65 7.99 2.51 -2.68
C ILE A 65 8.14 3.93 -2.16
N TYR A 66 7.57 4.89 -2.86
CA TYR A 66 7.43 6.25 -2.37
C TYR A 66 6.07 6.81 -2.78
N ASN A 67 5.53 7.68 -1.94
CA ASN A 67 4.30 8.40 -2.23
C ASN A 67 4.61 9.64 -3.08
N ARG A 68 3.84 9.88 -4.14
CA ARG A 68 3.72 11.19 -4.77
C ARG A 68 2.31 11.72 -4.53
N PRO A 69 2.15 12.73 -3.64
CA PRO A 69 0.85 13.33 -3.37
C PRO A 69 0.42 14.34 -4.46
N GLU A 70 0.86 14.14 -5.70
CA GLU A 70 0.63 15.06 -6.83
C GLU A 70 -0.53 14.57 -7.70
N ASN A 71 -1.26 15.48 -8.35
CA ASN A 71 -2.27 15.11 -9.35
C ASN A 71 -1.58 14.47 -10.55
N PHE A 72 -1.75 13.16 -10.72
CA PHE A 72 -1.01 12.40 -11.72
C PHE A 72 -1.64 12.43 -13.12
N LEU A 73 -2.93 12.79 -13.21
CA LEU A 73 -3.64 12.92 -14.48
C LEU A 73 -3.88 14.40 -14.77
N GLU A 74 -3.28 14.91 -15.84
CA GLU A 74 -3.73 16.15 -16.49
C GLU A 74 -5.15 15.90 -16.99
N SER A 75 -6.14 16.51 -16.35
CA SER A 75 -7.51 16.56 -16.85
C SER A 75 -7.83 17.99 -17.23
N ASP A 76 -8.40 18.20 -18.41
CA ASP A 76 -8.89 19.51 -18.88
C ASP A 76 -10.11 20.03 -18.10
N SER A 77 -10.53 19.33 -17.04
CA SER A 77 -11.69 19.70 -16.25
C SER A 77 -11.32 20.67 -15.10
N PRO A 78 -12.03 21.80 -14.94
CA PRO A 78 -11.75 22.79 -13.90
C PRO A 78 -12.17 22.33 -12.48
N LYS A 79 -12.73 21.12 -12.33
CA LYS A 79 -13.07 20.53 -11.01
C LYS A 79 -11.86 19.84 -10.40
N LYS A 80 -10.86 20.68 -10.10
CA LYS A 80 -9.75 20.40 -9.21
C LYS A 80 -10.24 19.92 -7.82
N ASN A 81 -9.38 19.14 -7.16
CA ASN A 81 -9.25 18.97 -5.70
C ASN A 81 -9.69 17.64 -5.09
N GLY A 82 -9.37 16.53 -5.76
CA GLY A 82 -9.09 15.26 -5.10
C GLY A 82 -7.65 15.21 -4.60
N LEU A 83 -7.34 15.22 -3.29
CA LEU A 83 -5.96 14.90 -2.89
C LEU A 83 -5.77 13.39 -2.91
N ARG A 84 -4.91 12.92 -3.82
CA ARG A 84 -4.61 11.51 -4.00
C ARG A 84 -3.16 11.22 -3.65
N ASN A 85 -2.95 10.09 -3.00
CA ASN A 85 -1.62 9.57 -2.72
C ASN A 85 -1.34 8.44 -3.72
N TYR A 86 -0.38 8.65 -4.62
CA TYR A 86 0.06 7.65 -5.58
C TYR A 86 1.35 7.02 -5.08
N PHE A 87 1.27 5.77 -4.67
CA PHE A 87 2.46 5.02 -4.29
C PHE A 87 3.08 4.39 -5.53
N LYS A 88 4.30 4.82 -5.83
CA LYS A 88 5.08 4.35 -6.97
C LYS A 88 6.16 3.39 -6.53
N CYS A 89 6.42 2.41 -7.39
CA CYS A 89 7.43 1.38 -7.23
C CYS A 89 8.45 1.44 -8.38
N PHE A 90 9.73 1.22 -8.09
CA PHE A 90 10.82 1.11 -9.07
C PHE A 90 10.84 2.23 -10.15
N GLY A 91 10.66 3.48 -9.72
CA GLY A 91 10.89 4.65 -10.58
C GLY A 91 9.73 5.09 -11.47
N GLY A 92 8.61 4.36 -11.52
CA GLY A 92 7.48 4.82 -12.35
C GLY A 92 6.15 4.10 -12.21
N CYS A 93 6.14 2.88 -11.67
CA CYS A 93 4.96 2.02 -11.62
C CYS A 93 4.06 2.36 -10.43
N THR A 94 2.86 2.90 -10.65
CA THR A 94 1.88 3.11 -9.56
C THR A 94 1.31 1.76 -9.14
N ILE A 95 1.35 1.47 -7.82
CA ILE A 95 0.92 0.20 -7.24
C ILE A 95 -0.25 0.34 -6.26
N LEU A 96 -0.44 1.53 -5.70
CA LEU A 96 -1.52 1.86 -4.76
C LEU A 96 -1.95 3.31 -4.98
N VAL A 97 -3.26 3.53 -5.07
CA VAL A 97 -3.90 4.85 -5.10
C VAL A 97 -4.76 4.96 -3.85
N LEU A 98 -4.54 6.00 -3.04
CA LEU A 98 -5.39 6.33 -1.90
C LEU A 98 -6.15 7.62 -2.21
N ASP A 99 -7.47 7.49 -2.39
CA ASP A 99 -8.41 8.57 -2.67
C ASP A 99 -9.18 8.93 -1.39
N ILE A 100 -8.98 10.16 -0.91
CA ILE A 100 -9.47 10.64 0.38
C ILE A 100 -10.57 11.66 0.14
N ARG A 101 -11.76 11.41 0.68
CA ARG A 101 -12.95 12.25 0.53
C ARG A 101 -13.36 12.90 1.83
N LEU A 102 -14.13 14.00 1.74
CA LEU A 102 -14.71 14.64 2.93
C LEU A 102 -15.88 13.84 3.52
N ASN A 103 -16.60 13.10 2.69
CA ASN A 103 -17.67 12.21 3.11
C ASN A 103 -17.87 11.18 1.99
N LEU A 104 -17.80 9.88 2.31
CA LEU A 104 -18.08 8.84 1.31
C LEU A 104 -19.56 8.80 0.90
N GLY A 105 -20.44 9.41 1.70
CA GLY A 105 -21.87 9.39 1.49
C GLY A 105 -22.45 7.97 1.55
N ILE A 106 -23.71 7.85 1.14
CA ILE A 106 -24.42 6.58 0.99
C ILE A 106 -25.08 6.52 -0.39
N GLY A 107 -25.46 5.32 -0.82
CA GLY A 107 -26.16 5.12 -2.09
C GLY A 107 -25.39 5.68 -3.30
N LYS A 108 -26.02 6.61 -4.03
CA LYS A 108 -25.51 7.14 -5.31
C LYS A 108 -24.18 7.89 -5.18
N ASP A 109 -23.99 8.69 -4.14
CA ASP A 109 -22.76 9.47 -3.96
C ASP A 109 -21.55 8.55 -3.75
N ARG A 110 -21.74 7.53 -2.92
CA ARG A 110 -20.72 6.49 -2.72
C ARG A 110 -20.40 5.75 -4.03
N LEU A 111 -21.41 5.41 -4.83
CA LEU A 111 -21.19 4.76 -6.13
C LEU A 111 -20.43 5.66 -7.10
N ASN A 112 -20.69 6.97 -7.09
CA ASN A 112 -19.93 7.94 -7.89
C ASN A 112 -18.45 7.97 -7.50
N TYR A 113 -18.13 7.96 -6.20
CA TYR A 113 -16.73 7.90 -5.75
C TYR A 113 -16.05 6.59 -6.11
N ILE A 114 -16.76 5.46 -6.03
CA ILE A 114 -16.23 4.17 -6.49
C ILE A 114 -15.94 4.22 -8.00
N ALA A 115 -16.87 4.73 -8.80
CA ALA A 115 -16.68 4.87 -10.25
C ALA A 115 -15.50 5.78 -10.59
N GLN A 116 -15.33 6.90 -9.87
CA GLN A 116 -14.17 7.77 -10.03
C GLN A 116 -12.86 7.05 -9.68
N LEU A 117 -12.83 6.29 -8.57
CA LEU A 117 -11.64 5.51 -8.22
C LEU A 117 -11.33 4.46 -9.31
N ILE A 118 -12.33 3.76 -9.84
CA ILE A 118 -12.13 2.79 -10.94
C ILE A 118 -11.47 3.45 -12.15
N ALA A 119 -12.00 4.59 -12.60
CA ALA A 119 -11.43 5.33 -13.72
C ALA A 119 -9.98 5.75 -13.46
N GLU A 120 -9.65 6.13 -12.22
CA GLU A 120 -8.30 6.48 -11.81
C GLU A 120 -7.35 5.27 -11.83
N LEU A 121 -7.79 4.12 -11.35
CA LEU A 121 -6.99 2.88 -11.38
C LEU A 121 -6.74 2.45 -12.84
N GLU A 122 -7.74 2.53 -13.71
CA GLU A 122 -7.59 2.26 -15.15
C GLU A 122 -6.60 3.22 -15.81
N ALA A 123 -6.71 4.53 -15.54
CA ALA A 123 -5.78 5.51 -16.08
C ALA A 123 -4.33 5.30 -15.60
N CYS A 124 -4.14 4.94 -14.33
CA CYS A 124 -2.84 4.54 -13.83
C CYS A 124 -2.31 3.28 -14.54
N ASN A 125 -3.17 2.31 -14.87
CA ASN A 125 -2.79 1.11 -15.61
C ASN A 125 -2.34 1.45 -17.03
N LEU A 126 -3.11 2.28 -17.75
CA LEU A 126 -2.75 2.75 -19.09
C LEU A 126 -1.40 3.48 -19.09
N ASN A 127 -1.11 4.27 -18.05
CA ASN A 127 0.19 4.92 -17.90
C ASN A 127 1.32 3.93 -17.57
N ASN A 128 1.04 2.89 -16.76
CA ASN A 128 1.99 1.80 -16.50
C ASN A 128 2.31 1.04 -17.79
N GLU A 129 1.30 0.71 -18.60
CA GLU A 129 1.46 0.02 -19.89
C GLU A 129 2.34 0.80 -20.86
N LYS A 130 2.13 2.12 -20.98
CA LYS A 130 2.99 3.02 -21.78
C LYS A 130 4.46 2.99 -21.35
N GLN A 131 4.73 2.67 -20.09
CA GLN A 131 6.08 2.55 -19.54
C GLN A 131 6.60 1.11 -19.53
N GLY A 132 5.87 0.14 -20.09
CA GLY A 132 6.23 -1.27 -20.13
C GLY A 132 6.04 -1.99 -18.79
N PHE A 133 5.11 -1.53 -17.95
CA PHE A 133 4.73 -2.20 -16.70
C PHE A 133 3.30 -2.74 -16.80
N SER A 134 3.10 -3.98 -16.34
CA SER A 134 1.78 -4.59 -16.19
C SER A 134 1.66 -5.15 -14.78
N VAL A 135 0.95 -4.42 -13.91
CA VAL A 135 0.70 -4.79 -12.52
C VAL A 135 -0.74 -4.47 -12.13
N PRO A 136 -1.34 -5.26 -11.23
CA PRO A 136 -2.58 -4.86 -10.57
C PRO A 136 -2.35 -3.58 -9.76
N ILE A 137 -3.30 -2.63 -9.85
CA ILE A 137 -3.27 -1.37 -9.12
C ILE A 137 -4.32 -1.44 -8.04
N VAL A 138 -3.87 -1.29 -6.79
CA VAL A 138 -4.75 -1.31 -5.63
C VAL A 138 -5.31 0.11 -5.40
N GLY A 139 -6.57 0.20 -5.03
CA GLY A 139 -7.24 1.44 -4.64
C GLY A 139 -7.71 1.37 -3.19
N ILE A 140 -7.55 2.47 -2.45
CA ILE A 140 -8.20 2.68 -1.16
C ILE A 140 -9.07 3.91 -1.29
N LEU A 141 -10.37 3.75 -1.02
CA LEU A 141 -11.31 4.86 -0.90
C LEU A 141 -11.58 5.08 0.58
N CYS A 142 -11.35 6.29 1.09
CA CYS A 142 -11.65 6.59 2.49
C CYS A 142 -12.14 8.02 2.73
N ASP A 143 -12.78 8.23 3.88
CA ASP A 143 -13.08 9.56 4.43
C ASP A 143 -12.36 9.82 5.75
N GLY A 144 -11.28 9.08 6.01
CA GLY A 144 -10.53 9.13 7.25
C GLY A 144 -11.18 8.43 8.45
N SER A 145 -12.44 8.01 8.33
CA SER A 145 -13.12 7.16 9.33
C SER A 145 -13.48 5.79 8.76
N SER A 146 -13.80 5.71 7.47
CA SER A 146 -14.18 4.50 6.77
C SER A 146 -13.22 4.24 5.62
N PHE A 147 -12.80 2.98 5.44
CA PHE A 147 -11.82 2.57 4.45
C PHE A 147 -12.33 1.37 3.66
N GLU A 148 -12.30 1.48 2.34
CA GLU A 148 -12.71 0.43 1.40
C GLU A 148 -11.61 0.14 0.39
N TYR A 149 -11.44 -1.14 0.08
CA TYR A 149 -10.34 -1.62 -0.74
C TYR A 149 -10.83 -2.06 -2.11
N PHE A 150 -10.03 -1.78 -3.12
CA PHE A 150 -10.32 -2.10 -4.51
C PHE A 150 -9.05 -2.49 -5.25
N SER A 151 -9.19 -3.17 -6.38
CA SER A 151 -8.08 -3.51 -7.26
C SER A 151 -8.56 -3.48 -8.69
N TYR A 152 -7.72 -2.98 -9.59
CA TYR A 152 -7.87 -3.12 -11.02
C TYR A 152 -6.71 -3.94 -11.57
N ASP A 153 -7.01 -5.00 -12.32
CA ASP A 153 -6.01 -5.77 -13.05
C ASP A 153 -6.14 -5.46 -14.53
N GLY A 154 -5.13 -4.78 -15.08
CA GLY A 154 -5.08 -4.41 -16.50
C GLY A 154 -5.03 -5.59 -17.45
N TYR A 155 -4.50 -6.73 -17.01
CA TYR A 155 -4.40 -7.92 -17.86
C TYR A 155 -5.78 -8.53 -18.11
N SER A 156 -6.54 -8.78 -17.04
CA SER A 156 -7.91 -9.29 -17.13
C SER A 156 -8.96 -8.20 -17.39
N LYS A 157 -8.54 -6.92 -17.40
CA LYS A 157 -9.40 -5.73 -17.43
C LYS A 157 -10.53 -5.81 -16.39
N SER A 158 -10.21 -6.36 -15.23
CA SER A 158 -11.19 -6.68 -14.21
C SER A 158 -11.01 -5.81 -12.97
N PHE A 159 -12.15 -5.46 -12.39
CA PHE A 159 -12.20 -4.77 -11.12
C PHE A 159 -12.60 -5.74 -10.01
N SER A 160 -11.97 -5.61 -8.85
CA SER A 160 -12.27 -6.43 -7.67
C SER A 160 -12.39 -5.60 -6.41
N ARG A 161 -13.32 -5.99 -5.53
CA ARG A 161 -13.48 -5.43 -4.20
C ARG A 161 -12.63 -6.20 -3.19
N GLY A 162 -11.88 -5.48 -2.36
CA GLY A 162 -11.09 -6.07 -1.30
C GLY A 162 -11.93 -6.32 -0.05
N LEU A 163 -11.77 -7.50 0.53
CA LEU A 163 -12.40 -7.88 1.80
C LEU A 163 -11.31 -8.15 2.83
N LEU A 164 -11.34 -7.43 3.95
CA LEU A 164 -10.42 -7.70 5.06
C LEU A 164 -10.85 -9.00 5.74
N VAL A 165 -9.99 -10.02 5.67
CA VAL A 165 -10.22 -11.33 6.28
C VAL A 165 -9.41 -11.48 7.56
N ALA A 166 -9.99 -12.16 8.56
CA ALA A 166 -9.29 -12.45 9.81
C ALA A 166 -8.26 -13.58 9.63
N LYS A 167 -8.55 -14.57 8.77
CA LYS A 167 -7.69 -15.71 8.46
C LYS A 167 -7.77 -16.05 6.97
N SER A 168 -6.71 -16.66 6.45
CA SER A 168 -6.61 -17.11 5.05
C SER A 168 -7.48 -18.35 4.74
N THR A 169 -8.12 -18.94 5.75
CA THR A 169 -8.99 -20.11 5.59
C THR A 169 -10.38 -19.74 5.06
N PRO A 170 -10.99 -20.58 4.18
CA PRO A 170 -12.37 -20.41 3.75
C PRO A 170 -13.34 -20.29 4.95
N GLY A 171 -14.35 -19.43 4.83
CA GLY A 171 -15.33 -19.19 5.90
C GLY A 171 -14.88 -18.22 7.00
N SER A 172 -13.67 -17.64 6.90
CA SER A 172 -13.25 -16.56 7.79
C SER A 172 -14.16 -15.33 7.67
N THR A 173 -14.40 -14.64 8.78
CA THR A 173 -15.12 -13.38 8.78
C THR A 173 -14.41 -12.38 7.86
N ALA A 174 -15.17 -11.84 6.91
CA ALA A 174 -14.69 -10.90 5.92
C ALA A 174 -15.47 -9.58 6.04
N ILE A 175 -14.75 -8.47 6.23
CA ILE A 175 -15.37 -7.14 6.27
C ILE A 175 -15.00 -6.33 5.03
N ALA A 176 -16.02 -5.74 4.41
CA ALA A 176 -15.85 -4.98 3.17
C ALA A 176 -15.46 -3.51 3.41
N ARG A 177 -15.50 -3.07 4.66
CA ARG A 177 -15.17 -1.71 5.11
C ARG A 177 -14.53 -1.79 6.50
N VAL A 178 -13.39 -1.15 6.67
CA VAL A 178 -12.77 -0.94 7.98
C VAL A 178 -13.22 0.42 8.49
N THR A 179 -13.69 0.49 9.74
CA THR A 179 -14.15 1.74 10.36
C THR A 179 -13.36 2.05 11.62
N LEU A 180 -12.94 3.30 11.75
CA LEU A 180 -12.40 3.87 12.97
C LEU A 180 -13.55 4.53 13.74
N PRO A 181 -13.63 4.31 15.06
CA PRO A 181 -14.59 5.05 15.87
C PRO A 181 -14.18 6.53 15.93
N PRO A 182 -15.13 7.47 16.13
CA PRO A 182 -14.80 8.89 16.26
C PRO A 182 -13.83 9.10 17.42
N ILE A 183 -12.70 9.76 17.19
CA ILE A 183 -11.66 9.95 18.22
C ILE A 183 -12.15 10.75 19.43
N THR A 184 -13.17 11.60 19.24
CA THR A 184 -13.81 12.38 20.30
C THR A 184 -14.77 11.56 21.17
N GLN A 185 -15.16 10.36 20.74
CA GLN A 185 -16.12 9.50 21.42
C GLN A 185 -15.50 8.18 21.91
N ALA A 186 -14.50 7.68 21.20
CA ALA A 186 -13.82 6.44 21.55
C ALA A 186 -12.88 6.63 22.74
N THR A 187 -12.77 5.63 23.59
CA THR A 187 -11.61 5.53 24.48
C THR A 187 -10.34 5.34 23.65
N GLY A 188 -9.19 5.79 24.16
CA GLY A 188 -7.91 5.57 23.48
C GLY A 188 -7.65 4.09 23.16
N VAL A 189 -8.10 3.19 24.03
CA VAL A 189 -7.97 1.73 23.84
C VAL A 189 -8.82 1.25 22.65
N GLU A 190 -10.06 1.70 22.52
CA GLU A 190 -10.94 1.33 21.40
C GLU A 190 -10.39 1.85 20.07
N TYR A 191 -9.95 3.12 20.04
CA TYR A 191 -9.37 3.72 18.85
C TYR A 191 -8.10 2.96 18.42
N ILE A 192 -7.17 2.69 19.35
CA ILE A 192 -5.95 1.92 19.08
C ILE A 192 -6.26 0.50 18.57
N ARG A 193 -7.28 -0.16 19.14
CA ARG A 193 -7.73 -1.49 18.69
C ARG A 193 -8.26 -1.47 17.26
N ALA A 194 -9.00 -0.43 16.86
CA ALA A 194 -9.50 -0.26 15.50
C ALA A 194 -8.41 0.17 14.51
N LEU A 195 -7.44 0.97 14.97
CA LEU A 195 -6.33 1.48 14.17
C LEU A 195 -5.38 0.36 13.72
N ARG A 196 -5.17 -0.65 14.56
CA ARG A 196 -4.22 -1.73 14.26
C ARG A 196 -4.57 -2.51 12.99
N PRO A 197 -5.78 -3.08 12.83
CA PRO A 197 -6.19 -3.73 11.59
C PRO A 197 -6.05 -2.83 10.35
N LEU A 198 -6.32 -1.52 10.50
CA LEU A 198 -6.16 -0.56 9.42
C LEU A 198 -4.70 -0.47 8.98
N CYS A 199 -3.78 -0.15 9.89
CA CYS A 199 -2.35 -0.04 9.56
C CYS A 199 -1.77 -1.35 9.02
N GLU A 200 -2.16 -2.50 9.59
CA GLU A 200 -1.74 -3.83 9.13
C GLU A 200 -2.27 -4.15 7.71
N SER A 201 -3.45 -3.64 7.35
CA SER A 201 -3.98 -3.76 5.98
C SER A 201 -3.24 -2.84 4.99
N PHE A 202 -2.88 -1.62 5.38
CA PHE A 202 -2.02 -0.75 4.58
C PHE A 202 -0.67 -1.40 4.30
N TYR A 203 -0.05 -2.00 5.33
CA TYR A 203 1.20 -2.73 5.18
C TYR A 203 1.06 -3.91 4.21
N PHE A 204 -0.02 -4.68 4.33
CA PHE A 204 -0.31 -5.78 3.41
C PHE A 204 -0.43 -5.30 1.96
N LEU A 205 -1.17 -4.22 1.70
CA LEU A 205 -1.38 -3.69 0.36
C LEU A 205 -0.07 -3.12 -0.24
N LEU A 206 0.75 -2.46 0.58
CA LEU A 206 2.08 -2.00 0.17
C LEU A 206 3.02 -3.18 -0.16
N LEU A 207 3.00 -4.26 0.63
CA LEU A 207 3.76 -5.48 0.33
C LEU A 207 3.26 -6.15 -0.97
N LYS A 208 1.94 -6.22 -1.16
CA LYS A 208 1.32 -6.77 -2.38
C LYS A 208 1.74 -5.96 -3.61
N GLY A 209 1.62 -4.64 -3.54
CA GLY A 209 2.04 -3.74 -4.60
C GLY A 209 3.55 -3.77 -4.85
N PHE A 210 4.36 -3.85 -3.79
CA PHE A 210 5.82 -4.01 -3.90
C PHE A 210 6.18 -5.25 -4.71
N LEU A 211 5.58 -6.40 -4.39
CA LEU A 211 5.82 -7.68 -5.08
C LEU A 211 5.47 -7.58 -6.56
N ALA A 212 4.28 -7.08 -6.89
CA ALA A 212 3.87 -6.89 -8.28
C ALA A 212 4.81 -5.95 -9.03
N GLY A 213 5.22 -4.85 -8.38
CA GLY A 213 6.19 -3.90 -8.94
C GLY A 213 7.57 -4.51 -9.18
N LEU A 214 8.07 -5.33 -8.26
CA LEU A 214 9.34 -6.04 -8.38
C LEU A 214 9.28 -7.08 -9.51
N GLU A 215 8.21 -7.87 -9.59
CA GLU A 215 7.99 -8.84 -10.67
C GLU A 215 7.92 -8.16 -12.04
N ALA A 216 7.24 -7.03 -12.15
CA ALA A 216 7.18 -6.26 -13.39
C ALA A 216 8.55 -5.65 -13.74
N TYR A 217 9.30 -5.16 -12.75
CA TYR A 217 10.66 -4.69 -12.95
C TYR A 217 11.59 -5.81 -13.45
N ILE A 218 11.51 -7.02 -12.87
CA ILE A 218 12.29 -8.18 -13.30
C ILE A 218 11.96 -8.58 -14.73
N ARG A 219 10.66 -8.69 -15.06
CA ARG A 219 10.22 -8.99 -16.43
C ARG A 219 10.78 -7.97 -17.42
N ARG A 220 10.61 -6.68 -17.12
CA ARG A 220 11.15 -5.60 -17.93
C ARG A 220 12.68 -5.66 -18.05
N ALA A 221 13.39 -5.95 -16.98
CA ALA A 221 14.85 -6.10 -17.02
C ALA A 221 15.30 -7.25 -17.92
N ARG A 222 14.57 -8.37 -17.95
CA ARG A 222 14.82 -9.49 -18.88
C ARG A 222 14.55 -9.08 -20.33
N ASP A 223 13.42 -8.43 -20.58
CA ASP A 223 12.99 -8.04 -21.94
C ASP A 223 13.92 -6.99 -22.56
N TYR A 224 14.36 -5.98 -21.78
CA TYR A 224 15.20 -4.88 -22.27
C TYR A 224 16.70 -5.10 -22.05
N GLY A 225 17.11 -5.88 -21.04
CA GLY A 225 18.52 -6.21 -20.78
C GLY A 225 19.14 -7.09 -21.85
N ALA A 226 18.33 -7.84 -22.61
CA ALA A 226 18.76 -8.59 -23.78
C ALA A 226 19.00 -7.72 -25.04
N GLY A 227 18.55 -6.45 -25.06
CA GLY A 227 18.49 -5.65 -26.29
C GLY A 227 19.17 -4.28 -26.27
N ASP A 228 19.32 -3.60 -25.12
CA ASP A 228 19.66 -2.17 -25.11
C ASP A 228 21.12 -1.85 -24.69
N GLY A 229 21.81 -2.71 -23.93
CA GLY A 229 23.24 -2.52 -23.57
C GLY A 229 23.60 -1.24 -22.78
N THR A 230 22.69 -0.26 -22.66
CA THR A 230 22.89 1.06 -22.06
C THR A 230 22.45 1.12 -20.59
N ARG A 231 21.63 0.17 -20.14
CA ARG A 231 21.08 0.14 -18.77
C ARG A 231 21.57 -1.10 -18.01
N ASN A 232 22.32 -0.86 -16.95
CA ASN A 232 22.77 -1.92 -16.05
C ASN A 232 21.65 -2.29 -15.06
N TYR A 233 20.89 -3.32 -15.40
CA TYR A 233 19.79 -3.81 -14.56
C TYR A 233 20.25 -4.72 -13.41
N GLY A 234 21.54 -4.93 -13.14
CA GLY A 234 22.01 -5.82 -12.06
C GLY A 234 21.94 -7.32 -12.40
N ASN A 235 22.27 -8.21 -11.46
CA ASN A 235 22.26 -9.65 -11.69
C ASN A 235 20.85 -10.24 -11.48
N GLU A 236 20.43 -11.12 -12.39
CA GLU A 236 19.16 -11.84 -12.32
C GLU A 236 18.97 -12.60 -11.00
N SER A 237 20.01 -13.30 -10.53
CA SER A 237 19.93 -14.08 -9.29
C SER A 237 19.69 -13.22 -8.05
N GLU A 238 20.15 -11.97 -8.07
CA GLU A 238 19.95 -11.02 -6.97
C GLU A 238 18.50 -10.53 -6.94
N TRP A 239 17.87 -10.35 -8.11
CA TRP A 239 16.46 -9.99 -8.17
C TRP A 239 15.54 -11.12 -7.75
N GLU A 240 15.84 -12.34 -8.15
CA GLU A 240 15.10 -13.52 -7.73
C GLU A 240 15.20 -13.73 -6.21
N LEU A 241 16.39 -13.52 -5.64
CA LEU A 241 16.58 -13.54 -4.19
C LEU A 241 15.78 -12.44 -3.49
N ALA A 242 15.81 -11.20 -4.02
CA ALA A 242 15.02 -10.10 -3.47
C ALA A 242 13.52 -10.37 -3.53
N LEU A 243 13.04 -10.99 -4.62
CA LEU A 243 11.65 -11.39 -4.79
C LEU A 243 11.27 -12.47 -3.77
N ALA A 244 12.09 -13.51 -3.64
CA ALA A 244 11.88 -14.58 -2.65
C ALA A 244 11.80 -14.01 -1.23
N LYS A 245 12.77 -13.16 -0.83
CA LYS A 245 12.77 -12.49 0.48
C LYS A 245 11.49 -11.67 0.70
N ALA A 246 11.03 -10.93 -0.31
CA ALA A 246 9.80 -10.15 -0.21
C ALA A 246 8.54 -11.02 -0.10
N VAL A 247 8.49 -12.16 -0.78
CA VAL A 247 7.40 -13.15 -0.65
C VAL A 247 7.37 -13.73 0.76
N PHE A 248 8.54 -14.15 1.28
CA PHE A 248 8.64 -14.65 2.65
C PHE A 248 8.28 -13.60 3.69
N ALA A 249 8.72 -12.35 3.52
CA ALA A 249 8.35 -11.24 4.38
C ALA A 249 6.82 -11.07 4.43
N ARG A 250 6.15 -11.03 3.26
CA ARG A 250 4.69 -10.92 3.20
C ARG A 250 3.98 -12.09 3.87
N ASN A 251 4.40 -13.33 3.57
CA ASN A 251 3.77 -14.52 4.15
C ASN A 251 3.94 -14.57 5.66
N LYS A 252 5.14 -14.30 6.18
CA LYS A 252 5.40 -14.25 7.63
C LYS A 252 4.63 -13.12 8.32
N SER A 253 4.50 -11.95 7.70
CA SER A 253 3.66 -10.88 8.27
C SER A 253 2.19 -11.27 8.34
N VAL A 254 1.65 -11.99 7.35
CA VAL A 254 0.27 -12.50 7.39
C VAL A 254 0.12 -13.58 8.46
N GLU A 255 1.03 -14.55 8.51
CA GLU A 255 1.04 -15.61 9.53
C GLU A 255 1.11 -15.02 10.96
N ALA A 256 1.94 -13.98 11.14
CA ALA A 256 2.02 -13.24 12.39
C ALA A 256 0.68 -12.59 12.77
N GLY A 257 -0.07 -12.06 11.80
CA GLY A 257 -1.37 -11.46 12.01
C GLY A 257 -2.41 -12.48 12.47
N GLU A 258 -2.45 -13.63 11.82
CA GLU A 258 -3.33 -14.75 12.19
C GLU A 258 -2.98 -15.31 13.57
N THR A 259 -1.69 -15.53 13.83
CA THR A 259 -1.18 -15.99 15.13
C THR A 259 -1.54 -15.02 16.27
N ALA A 260 -1.51 -13.70 16.00
CA ALA A 260 -1.93 -12.69 16.98
C ALA A 260 -3.43 -12.75 17.26
N ILE A 261 -4.26 -13.01 16.25
CA ILE A 261 -5.72 -13.17 16.40
C ILE A 261 -6.04 -14.40 17.26
N GLU A 262 -5.21 -15.44 17.17
CA GLU A 262 -5.32 -16.65 18.00
C GLU A 262 -4.84 -16.46 19.45
N GLY A 263 -4.35 -15.26 19.80
CA GLY A 263 -3.91 -14.91 21.14
C GLY A 263 -2.44 -15.24 21.43
N ASN A 264 -1.69 -15.83 20.49
CA ASN A 264 -0.28 -16.13 20.67
C ASN A 264 0.62 -14.93 20.31
N VAL A 265 0.58 -13.90 21.16
CA VAL A 265 1.25 -12.62 20.92
C VAL A 265 2.77 -12.79 20.78
N GLN A 266 3.41 -13.63 21.59
CA GLN A 266 4.86 -13.81 21.56
C GLN A 266 5.34 -14.40 20.22
N LYS A 267 4.66 -15.45 19.74
CA LYS A 267 4.98 -16.05 18.43
C LYS A 267 4.69 -15.05 17.30
N ALA A 268 3.59 -14.31 17.39
CA ALA A 268 3.25 -13.29 16.40
C ALA A 268 4.31 -12.19 16.29
N GLU A 269 4.85 -11.70 17.41
CA GLU A 269 5.92 -10.70 17.39
C GLU A 269 7.21 -11.27 16.79
N LYS A 270 7.59 -12.51 17.14
CA LYS A 270 8.76 -13.17 16.53
C LYS A 270 8.62 -13.30 15.01
N LEU A 271 7.46 -13.73 14.52
CA LEU A 271 7.19 -13.82 13.08
C LEU A 271 7.23 -12.44 12.39
N ALA A 272 6.72 -11.40 13.06
CA ALA A 272 6.78 -10.03 12.56
C ALA A 272 8.22 -9.49 12.50
N ASP A 273 9.07 -9.83 13.48
CA ASP A 273 10.51 -9.54 13.45
C ASP A 273 11.20 -10.23 12.29
N GLU A 274 10.98 -11.53 12.09
CA GLU A 274 11.54 -12.28 10.96
C GLU A 274 11.09 -11.70 9.61
N ALA A 275 9.82 -11.34 9.49
CA ALA A 275 9.30 -10.68 8.30
C ALA A 275 9.99 -9.33 8.03
N ARG A 276 10.21 -8.54 9.08
CA ARG A 276 10.87 -7.25 8.98
C ARG A 276 12.34 -7.40 8.57
N MET A 277 13.07 -8.35 9.15
CA MET A 277 14.46 -8.65 8.78
C MET A 277 14.56 -9.04 7.29
N LEU A 278 13.68 -9.93 6.80
CA LEU A 278 13.64 -10.29 5.39
C LEU A 278 13.37 -9.09 4.47
N LEU A 279 12.51 -8.16 4.93
CA LEU A 279 12.26 -6.91 4.22
C LEU A 279 13.48 -5.98 4.23
N GLU A 280 14.37 -6.05 5.23
CA GLU A 280 15.60 -5.23 5.31
C GLU A 280 16.78 -5.84 4.56
N GLU A 281 16.98 -7.14 4.67
CA GLU A 281 18.12 -7.84 4.08
C GLU A 281 18.14 -7.80 2.55
N ARG A 282 16.99 -7.54 1.92
CA ARG A 282 16.92 -7.26 0.47
C ARG A 282 17.72 -6.01 0.06
N TYR A 283 18.02 -5.09 0.99
CA TYR A 283 18.68 -3.81 0.69
C TYR A 283 20.20 -3.83 0.78
N VAL A 284 20.77 -4.73 1.59
CA VAL A 284 22.23 -4.89 1.68
C VAL A 284 22.82 -5.21 0.31
N GLU A 285 22.03 -5.88 -0.53
CA GLU A 285 22.35 -6.20 -1.91
C GLU A 285 22.23 -4.96 -2.83
N ARG A 286 21.22 -4.07 -2.64
CA ARG A 286 21.07 -2.86 -3.47
C ARG A 286 22.13 -1.78 -3.28
N LYS A 287 22.61 -1.56 -2.05
CA LYS A 287 23.73 -0.62 -1.83
C LYS A 287 25.01 -1.08 -2.57
N ARG A 288 25.20 -2.38 -2.77
CA ARG A 288 26.29 -2.89 -3.64
C ARG A 288 26.07 -2.56 -5.12
N PHE A 289 24.82 -2.37 -5.58
CA PHE A 289 24.51 -2.01 -6.98
C PHE A 289 24.78 -0.56 -7.33
N GLN A 290 24.37 0.39 -6.48
CA GLN A 290 24.63 1.81 -6.75
C GLN A 290 26.13 2.15 -6.67
N THR A 291 26.87 1.49 -5.78
CA THR A 291 28.32 1.75 -5.59
C THR A 291 29.19 1.15 -6.71
N LYS A 292 28.73 0.11 -7.41
CA LYS A 292 29.43 -0.42 -8.60
C LYS A 292 29.16 0.38 -9.86
N SER A 293 28.00 1.03 -9.96
CA SER A 293 27.67 1.93 -11.08
C SER A 293 28.49 3.22 -11.01
N SER A 294 28.63 3.83 -9.83
CA SER A 294 29.36 5.10 -9.67
C SER A 294 30.90 4.98 -9.82
N ARG A 295 31.45 3.78 -9.72
CA ARG A 295 32.89 3.52 -9.90
C ARG A 295 33.31 3.32 -11.37
N ARG A 296 32.38 3.20 -12.31
CA ARG A 296 32.70 3.16 -13.75
C ARG A 296 32.64 4.52 -14.42
N ASP A 297 31.87 5.46 -13.87
CA ASP A 297 31.76 6.84 -14.38
C ASP A 297 32.89 7.77 -13.89
N THR A 298 33.88 7.24 -13.16
CA THR A 298 35.04 7.99 -12.65
C THR A 298 36.39 7.35 -13.03
N GLY A 299 36.40 6.40 -13.96
CA GLY A 299 37.63 5.83 -14.50
C GLY A 299 37.99 6.50 -15.82
N ASN A 300 39.05 7.32 -15.80
CA ASN A 300 39.81 7.81 -16.96
C ASN A 300 40.08 6.72 -18.00
#